data_AF-A0A4Q6AK87-F1
#
_entry.id   AF-A0A4Q6AK87-F1
#
_cell.length_a   1.000
_cell.length_b   1.000
_cell.length_c   1.000
_cell.angle_alpha   90.00
_cell.angle_beta   90.00
_cell.angle_gamma   90.00
#
_symmetry.space_group_name_H-M   'P 1'
#
loop_
_entity.id
_entity.type
_entity.pdbx_description
1 polymer ?
#
loop_
_entity_poly.entity_id
_entity_poly.type
_entity_poly.pdbx_seq_one_letter_code
_entity_poly.pdbx_strand_id
1 'polypeptide(L)'
;MKIFGLVSILALAVWFMLSPGSESTDSAAEMSAEVAKDSQASSPRTNSASDRSKPTLSARTAPVAAATKDLTMSEGDFISALRETNLESVIAVNDLVQKLRAQDPLRVAKFFSARLSAIGDSNSAERGRLFQSANALQSDALLPFWQDLAIRKTPAYPNESALIHAAEPTLDSRVVMSEMSMAVRNLGLISYRDPAAGEILKSIALRPLDIHNTIIRQYAYEALKESDQVAGMQIVRALKKDDPLKKRLVSDARSTK
;
A
#
# COMPACT_ATOMS: atom_id res chain seq x y z
N MET A 1 27.41 -33.96 -18.22
CA MET A 1 28.17 -32.90 -17.52
C MET A 1 27.86 -31.54 -18.14
N LYS A 2 27.26 -30.63 -17.36
CA LYS A 2 27.65 -29.20 -17.27
C LYS A 2 26.76 -28.55 -16.20
N ILE A 3 27.39 -28.27 -15.06
CA ILE A 3 26.82 -27.52 -13.93
C ILE A 3 27.12 -26.03 -14.18
N PHE A 4 26.27 -25.14 -13.67
CA PHE A 4 26.46 -23.74 -13.25
C PHE A 4 25.34 -22.82 -13.74
N GLY A 5 24.77 -22.04 -12.81
CA GLY A 5 23.65 -21.12 -13.09
C GLY A 5 22.71 -20.86 -11.91
N LEU A 6 23.21 -20.89 -10.67
CA LEU A 6 22.42 -20.63 -9.46
C LEU A 6 23.12 -19.54 -8.64
N VAL A 7 22.43 -18.42 -8.39
CA VAL A 7 22.59 -17.45 -7.28
C VAL A 7 21.68 -16.23 -7.54
N SER A 8 21.10 -15.65 -6.47
CA SER A 8 20.37 -14.35 -6.42
C SER A 8 18.88 -14.27 -6.82
N ILE A 9 17.99 -15.09 -6.23
CA ILE A 9 16.56 -14.71 -6.01
C ILE A 9 16.11 -15.09 -4.58
N LEU A 10 16.97 -14.88 -3.57
CA LEU A 10 16.71 -15.33 -2.20
C LEU A 10 17.18 -14.31 -1.15
N ALA A 11 16.49 -13.16 -1.06
CA ALA A 11 16.82 -12.11 -0.07
C ALA A 11 15.61 -11.34 0.51
N LEU A 12 14.53 -11.08 -0.24
CA LEU A 12 13.46 -10.18 0.23
C LEU A 12 12.27 -10.84 0.95
N ALA A 13 12.13 -12.17 0.92
CA ALA A 13 10.98 -12.88 1.50
C ALA A 13 11.15 -13.28 2.98
N VAL A 14 12.34 -13.12 3.57
CA VAL A 14 12.68 -13.67 4.90
C VAL A 14 12.69 -12.60 6.01
N TRP A 15 12.92 -11.32 5.67
CA TRP A 15 13.20 -10.30 6.69
C TRP A 15 11.96 -9.84 7.50
N PHE A 16 10.73 -10.15 7.06
CA PHE A 16 9.50 -9.73 7.74
C PHE A 16 8.84 -10.83 8.61
N MET A 17 9.49 -11.98 8.82
CA MET A 17 8.91 -13.09 9.61
C MET A 17 9.77 -13.64 10.77
N LEU A 18 10.95 -13.05 11.03
CA LEU A 18 11.83 -13.48 12.13
C LEU A 18 12.32 -12.29 12.95
N SER A 19 11.51 -11.88 13.92
CA SER A 19 11.94 -11.12 15.10
C SER A 19 11.05 -11.47 16.30
N PRO A 20 11.31 -12.59 16.99
CA PRO A 20 10.86 -12.76 18.37
C PRO A 20 11.67 -11.81 19.27
N GLY A 21 11.02 -11.22 20.27
CA GLY A 21 11.67 -10.31 21.21
C GLY A 21 12.59 -11.03 22.20
N SER A 22 13.45 -10.27 22.88
CA SER A 22 14.17 -10.70 24.08
C SER A 22 13.96 -9.67 25.19
N GLU A 23 13.21 -10.06 26.22
CA GLU A 23 13.18 -9.37 27.51
C GLU A 23 14.47 -9.62 28.31
N SER A 24 14.74 -8.72 29.26
CA SER A 24 15.44 -8.86 30.56
C SER A 24 16.46 -7.73 30.74
N THR A 25 16.59 -6.97 31.83
CA THR A 25 15.82 -6.68 33.06
C THR A 25 16.73 -5.72 33.86
N ASP A 26 16.16 -4.88 34.72
CA ASP A 26 16.79 -4.20 35.88
C ASP A 26 18.12 -3.42 35.73
N SER A 27 18.05 -2.10 35.95
CA SER A 27 18.36 -1.57 37.29
C SER A 27 17.73 -0.20 37.49
N ALA A 28 17.25 0.05 38.71
CA ALA A 28 16.75 1.36 39.16
C ALA A 28 17.83 2.18 39.89
N ALA A 29 17.41 3.38 40.33
CA ALA A 29 17.99 4.26 41.35
C ALA A 29 19.04 5.32 40.92
N GLU A 30 18.72 6.58 41.30
CA GLU A 30 19.64 7.67 41.73
C GLU A 30 20.69 8.16 40.70
N MET A 31 21.29 9.37 40.70
CA MET A 31 21.20 10.64 41.46
C MET A 31 21.81 11.73 40.51
N SER A 32 21.65 13.06 40.64
CA SER A 32 20.95 13.96 41.58
C SER A 32 20.62 15.30 40.86
N ALA A 33 20.24 16.37 41.56
CA ALA A 33 20.15 17.73 41.03
C ALA A 33 20.92 18.76 41.88
N GLU A 34 21.86 19.51 41.28
CA GLU A 34 22.46 20.78 41.74
C GLU A 34 23.21 21.37 40.52
N VAL A 35 22.93 22.57 39.98
CA VAL A 35 22.99 23.94 40.54
C VAL A 35 24.40 24.36 40.98
N ALA A 36 25.07 25.14 40.13
CA ALA A 36 26.18 26.02 40.49
C ALA A 36 26.06 27.35 39.71
N LYS A 37 26.47 28.45 40.33
CA LYS A 37 26.15 29.84 39.93
C LYS A 37 27.27 30.56 39.19
N ASP A 38 26.86 31.62 38.49
CA ASP A 38 27.50 32.93 38.28
C ASP A 38 29.02 33.03 38.07
N SER A 39 29.42 33.71 36.98
CA SER A 39 30.16 34.97 37.12
C SER A 39 30.06 35.88 35.89
N GLN A 40 30.01 37.18 36.20
CA GLN A 40 29.91 38.40 35.36
C GLN A 40 30.94 38.46 34.20
N ALA A 41 30.82 39.29 33.15
CA ALA A 41 30.52 40.73 33.18
C ALA A 41 30.31 41.38 31.78
N SER A 42 29.90 42.66 31.81
CA SER A 42 30.08 43.72 30.79
C SER A 42 29.19 43.73 29.53
N SER A 43 28.25 44.69 29.53
CA SER A 43 27.68 45.32 28.32
C SER A 43 28.59 46.44 27.79
N PRO A 44 28.34 46.99 26.59
CA PRO A 44 27.65 48.29 26.59
C PRO A 44 26.52 48.44 25.56
N ARG A 45 25.72 49.50 25.77
CA ARG A 45 24.56 49.93 24.97
C ARG A 45 24.95 50.62 23.66
N THR A 46 24.01 50.64 22.70
CA THR A 46 23.59 51.89 22.00
C THR A 46 22.14 51.78 21.50
N ASN A 47 21.50 52.92 21.26
CA ASN A 47 20.04 53.07 21.21
C ASN A 47 19.49 53.49 19.83
N SER A 48 18.25 53.05 19.56
CA SER A 48 17.13 53.83 18.96
C SER A 48 17.10 54.28 17.49
N ALA A 49 15.84 54.30 17.02
CA ALA A 49 15.26 55.08 15.92
C ALA A 49 15.68 54.69 14.48
N SER A 50 14.82 54.06 13.68
CA SER A 50 13.56 54.59 13.09
C SER A 50 13.81 55.57 11.94
N ASP A 51 13.57 55.12 10.71
CA ASP A 51 13.08 56.04 9.68
C ASP A 51 11.98 55.40 8.80
N ARG A 52 11.02 56.23 8.39
CA ARG A 52 9.89 55.87 7.53
C ARG A 52 10.25 56.20 6.08
N SER A 53 9.98 55.27 5.17
CA SER A 53 9.84 55.60 3.74
C SER A 53 8.58 54.96 3.18
N LYS A 54 7.81 55.75 2.43
CA LYS A 54 6.50 55.37 1.87
C LYS A 54 6.65 54.39 0.70
N PRO A 55 5.62 53.59 0.39
CA PRO A 55 5.64 52.69 -0.76
C PRO A 55 5.41 53.46 -2.07
N THR A 56 6.22 53.19 -3.08
CA THR A 56 6.01 53.69 -4.46
C THR A 56 5.33 52.59 -5.28
N LEU A 57 4.15 52.89 -5.83
CA LEU A 57 3.40 52.01 -6.73
C LEU A 57 3.99 52.01 -8.14
N SER A 58 4.72 50.95 -8.51
CA SER A 58 4.84 50.38 -9.87
C SER A 58 5.76 49.14 -9.82
N ALA A 59 5.56 48.08 -10.59
CA ALA A 59 4.62 47.88 -11.69
C ALA A 59 3.78 46.61 -11.50
N ARG A 60 2.58 46.59 -12.08
CA ARG A 60 1.75 45.40 -12.26
C ARG A 60 2.41 44.52 -13.33
N THR A 61 3.36 43.68 -12.93
CA THR A 61 3.76 42.54 -13.76
C THR A 61 2.50 41.72 -14.02
N ALA A 62 2.09 41.62 -15.28
CA ALA A 62 1.00 40.71 -15.63
C ALA A 62 1.37 39.31 -15.13
N PRO A 63 0.41 38.50 -14.64
CA PRO A 63 0.68 37.09 -14.45
C PRO A 63 1.07 36.56 -15.83
N VAL A 64 2.37 36.22 -15.98
CA VAL A 64 2.79 35.32 -17.04
C VAL A 64 1.87 34.12 -16.85
N ALA A 65 1.00 33.87 -17.83
CA ALA A 65 0.22 32.66 -17.86
C ALA A 65 1.27 31.54 -17.85
N ALA A 66 1.49 30.94 -16.68
CA ALA A 66 2.29 29.75 -16.57
C ALA A 66 1.62 28.79 -17.53
N ALA A 67 2.30 28.48 -18.63
CA ALA A 67 1.82 27.49 -19.54
C ALA A 67 1.69 26.24 -18.69
N THR A 68 0.44 25.90 -18.33
CA THR A 68 0.06 24.60 -17.82
C THR A 68 0.37 23.65 -18.96
N LYS A 69 1.65 23.27 -19.02
CA LYS A 69 2.15 22.18 -19.83
C LYS A 69 1.19 21.05 -19.49
N ASP A 70 0.45 20.57 -20.49
CA ASP A 70 -0.38 19.40 -20.31
C ASP A 70 0.58 18.27 -19.91
N LEU A 71 0.67 18.02 -18.60
CA LEU A 71 1.50 16.98 -18.02
C LEU A 71 0.84 15.62 -18.25
N THR A 72 0.11 15.44 -19.36
CA THR A 72 -0.68 14.26 -19.65
C THR A 72 0.16 13.23 -20.39
N MET A 73 0.55 12.16 -19.70
CA MET A 73 1.26 11.03 -20.29
C MET A 73 0.38 10.30 -21.30
N SER A 74 0.91 10.02 -22.49
CA SER A 74 0.29 9.09 -23.43
C SER A 74 0.37 7.65 -22.91
N GLU A 75 -0.38 6.73 -23.51
CA GLU A 75 -0.29 5.30 -23.16
C GLU A 75 1.13 4.74 -23.33
N GLY A 76 1.84 5.17 -24.38
CA GLY A 76 3.24 4.81 -24.61
C GLY A 76 4.18 5.35 -23.53
N ASP A 77 3.91 6.55 -22.99
CA ASP A 77 4.69 7.13 -21.90
C ASP A 77 4.46 6.37 -20.58
N PHE A 78 3.22 5.94 -20.30
CA PHE A 78 2.92 5.10 -19.14
C PHE A 78 3.64 3.75 -19.23
N ILE A 79 3.57 3.07 -20.37
CA ILE A 79 4.26 1.79 -20.59
C ILE A 79 5.77 1.95 -20.44
N SER A 80 6.35 3.00 -21.04
CA SER A 80 7.80 3.26 -20.97
C SER A 80 8.25 3.56 -19.54
N ALA A 81 7.53 4.44 -18.82
CA ALA A 81 7.81 4.74 -17.42
C ALA A 81 7.71 3.50 -16.51
N LEU A 82 6.69 2.65 -16.68
CA LEU A 82 6.55 1.39 -15.93
C LEU A 82 7.64 0.37 -16.27
N ARG A 83 8.12 0.32 -17.52
CA ARG A 83 9.15 -0.62 -17.98
C ARG A 83 10.55 -0.21 -17.52
N GLU A 84 10.87 1.08 -17.58
CA GLU A 84 12.21 1.63 -17.35
C GLU A 84 12.52 1.87 -15.86
N THR A 85 11.50 1.97 -15.02
CA THR A 85 11.70 2.12 -13.57
C THR A 85 12.35 0.86 -12.98
N ASN A 86 13.45 1.02 -12.22
CA ASN A 86 13.96 -0.05 -11.37
C ASN A 86 13.10 -0.15 -10.09
N LEU A 87 12.27 -1.18 -9.99
CA LEU A 87 11.36 -1.38 -8.86
C LEU A 87 12.05 -1.82 -7.57
N GLU A 88 13.32 -2.22 -7.63
CA GLU A 88 14.16 -2.49 -6.44
C GLU A 88 14.70 -1.20 -5.81
N SER A 89 14.68 -0.08 -6.53
CA SER A 89 15.17 1.22 -6.05
C SER A 89 14.02 2.07 -5.50
N VAL A 90 14.02 2.30 -4.19
CA VAL A 90 13.06 3.18 -3.49
C VAL A 90 13.01 4.58 -4.13
N ILE A 91 14.15 5.11 -4.58
CA ILE A 91 14.21 6.42 -5.25
C ILE A 91 13.49 6.37 -6.60
N ALA A 92 13.77 5.38 -7.44
CA ALA A 92 13.15 5.26 -8.76
C ALA A 92 11.64 4.98 -8.67
N VAL A 93 11.21 4.19 -7.67
CA VAL A 93 9.78 3.97 -7.37
C VAL A 93 9.10 5.27 -6.94
N ASN A 94 9.74 6.06 -6.07
CA ASN A 94 9.21 7.37 -5.68
C ASN A 94 9.09 8.33 -6.86
N ASP A 95 10.10 8.40 -7.74
CA ASP A 95 10.07 9.23 -8.94
C ASP A 95 8.94 8.82 -9.90
N LEU A 96 8.72 7.51 -10.08
CA LEU A 96 7.57 6.99 -10.84
C LEU A 96 6.25 7.40 -10.18
N VAL A 97 6.11 7.21 -8.87
CA VAL A 97 4.89 7.59 -8.13
C VAL A 97 4.60 9.08 -8.24
N GLN A 98 5.61 9.96 -8.17
CA GLN A 98 5.43 11.40 -8.36
C GLN A 98 4.98 11.74 -9.79
N LYS A 99 5.57 11.12 -10.82
CA LYS A 99 5.13 11.29 -12.22
C LYS A 99 3.68 10.85 -12.41
N LEU A 100 3.28 9.73 -11.81
CA LEU A 100 1.90 9.22 -11.85
C LEU A 100 0.92 10.10 -11.06
N ARG A 101 1.32 10.66 -9.91
CA ARG A 101 0.49 11.58 -9.10
C ARG A 101 0.32 12.97 -9.74
N ALA A 102 1.19 13.35 -10.67
CA ALA A 102 1.03 14.55 -11.49
C ALA A 102 0.00 14.39 -12.64
N GLN A 103 -0.55 13.18 -12.83
CA GLN A 103 -1.59 12.90 -13.82
C GLN A 103 -3.00 13.02 -13.21
N ASP A 104 -4.03 13.06 -14.07
CA ASP A 104 -5.40 12.75 -13.65
C ASP A 104 -5.48 11.31 -13.06
N PRO A 105 -5.89 11.15 -11.79
CA PRO A 105 -6.01 9.84 -11.15
C PRO A 105 -6.94 8.87 -11.88
N LEU A 106 -8.01 9.36 -12.52
CA LEU A 106 -8.96 8.51 -13.25
C LEU A 106 -8.35 7.98 -14.55
N ARG A 107 -7.58 8.80 -15.27
CA ARG A 107 -6.78 8.37 -16.44
C ARG A 107 -5.75 7.32 -16.04
N VAL A 108 -5.05 7.50 -14.91
CA VAL A 108 -4.10 6.49 -14.39
C VAL A 108 -4.83 5.19 -14.06
N ALA A 109 -5.92 5.25 -13.29
CA ALA A 109 -6.69 4.06 -12.92
C ALA A 109 -7.26 3.31 -14.15
N LYS A 110 -7.72 4.04 -15.15
CA LYS A 110 -8.16 3.47 -16.44
C LYS A 110 -7.01 2.78 -17.17
N PHE A 111 -5.83 3.40 -17.24
CA PHE A 111 -4.64 2.77 -17.83
C PHE A 111 -4.27 1.48 -17.10
N PHE A 112 -4.17 1.51 -15.76
CA PHE A 112 -3.82 0.32 -14.97
C PHE A 112 -4.82 -0.82 -15.17
N SER A 113 -6.12 -0.53 -15.12
CA SER A 113 -7.18 -1.54 -15.30
C SER A 113 -7.21 -2.10 -16.73
N ALA A 114 -7.08 -1.23 -17.74
CA ALA A 114 -7.02 -1.65 -19.14
C ALA A 114 -5.76 -2.47 -19.44
N ARG A 115 -4.60 -2.08 -18.91
CA ARG A 115 -3.34 -2.81 -19.11
C ARG A 115 -3.37 -4.17 -18.45
N LEU A 116 -3.92 -4.28 -17.22
CA LEU A 116 -4.15 -5.57 -16.55
C LEU A 116 -4.99 -6.51 -17.43
N SER A 117 -6.14 -6.02 -17.91
CA SER A 117 -7.03 -6.80 -18.78
C SER A 117 -6.41 -7.17 -20.13
N ALA A 118 -5.48 -6.35 -20.65
CA ALA A 118 -4.81 -6.59 -21.93
C ALA A 118 -3.65 -7.59 -21.84
N ILE A 119 -2.96 -7.66 -20.69
CA ILE A 119 -1.87 -8.64 -20.47
C ILE A 119 -2.37 -9.98 -19.93
N GLY A 120 -3.49 -10.01 -19.19
CA GLY A 120 -4.07 -11.23 -18.63
C GLY A 120 -3.07 -12.07 -17.83
N ASP A 121 -2.92 -13.32 -18.28
CA ASP A 121 -1.94 -14.32 -17.84
C ASP A 121 -0.70 -14.40 -18.76
N SER A 122 -0.69 -13.72 -19.92
CA SER A 122 0.32 -13.91 -20.97
C SER A 122 1.65 -13.19 -20.70
N ASN A 123 1.71 -12.26 -19.75
CA ASN A 123 2.93 -11.50 -19.41
C ASN A 123 3.06 -11.25 -17.90
N SER A 124 3.53 -12.26 -17.17
CA SER A 124 3.73 -12.21 -15.71
C SER A 124 4.72 -11.12 -15.27
N ALA A 125 5.76 -10.84 -16.05
CA ALA A 125 6.75 -9.83 -15.73
C ALA A 125 6.15 -8.41 -15.76
N GLU A 126 5.36 -8.10 -16.78
CA GLU A 126 4.64 -6.82 -16.87
C GLU A 126 3.52 -6.71 -15.82
N ARG A 127 2.80 -7.80 -15.57
CA ARG A 127 1.79 -7.86 -14.50
C ARG A 127 2.39 -7.56 -13.14
N GLY A 128 3.54 -8.16 -12.82
CA GLY A 128 4.30 -7.87 -11.60
C GLY A 128 4.72 -6.40 -11.48
N ARG A 129 5.21 -5.79 -12.58
CA ARG A 129 5.54 -4.36 -12.62
C ARG A 129 4.33 -3.46 -12.37
N LEU A 130 3.20 -3.79 -13.00
CA LEU A 130 1.93 -3.07 -12.85
C LEU A 130 1.39 -3.16 -11.41
N PHE A 131 1.37 -4.36 -10.84
CA PHE A 131 0.96 -4.63 -9.46
C PHE A 131 1.82 -3.88 -8.43
N GLN A 132 3.15 -3.96 -8.54
CA GLN A 132 4.07 -3.26 -7.62
C GLN A 132 3.92 -1.74 -7.71
N SER A 133 3.80 -1.21 -8.93
CA SER A 133 3.66 0.24 -9.16
C SER A 133 2.32 0.78 -8.64
N ALA A 134 1.24 0.00 -8.78
CA ALA A 134 -0.06 0.32 -8.19
C ALA A 134 0.02 0.37 -6.65
N ASN A 135 0.69 -0.63 -6.04
CA ASN A 135 0.85 -0.72 -4.59
C ASN A 135 1.70 0.41 -4.01
N ALA A 136 2.66 0.93 -4.77
CA ALA A 136 3.44 2.12 -4.41
C ALA A 136 2.64 3.43 -4.58
N LEU A 137 1.76 3.50 -5.59
CA LEU A 137 0.96 4.70 -5.88
C LEU A 137 -0.08 4.99 -4.79
N GLN A 138 -0.74 3.94 -4.25
CA GLN A 138 -1.77 4.04 -3.19
C GLN A 138 -2.84 5.11 -3.47
N SER A 139 -3.34 5.16 -4.71
CA SER A 139 -4.40 6.08 -5.11
C SER A 139 -5.77 5.44 -4.91
N ASP A 140 -6.70 6.18 -4.29
CA ASP A 140 -8.10 5.78 -4.12
C ASP A 140 -8.78 5.47 -5.47
N ALA A 141 -8.37 6.15 -6.54
CA ALA A 141 -8.86 5.91 -7.90
C ALA A 141 -8.56 4.49 -8.43
N LEU A 142 -7.57 3.77 -7.86
CA LEU A 142 -7.23 2.39 -8.25
C LEU A 142 -8.24 1.35 -7.75
N LEU A 143 -9.35 1.74 -7.11
CA LEU A 143 -10.40 0.81 -6.68
C LEU A 143 -10.79 -0.25 -7.74
N PRO A 144 -11.02 0.07 -9.03
CA PRO A 144 -11.37 -0.95 -10.03
C PRO A 144 -10.24 -1.97 -10.28
N PHE A 145 -8.98 -1.52 -10.22
CA PHE A 145 -7.80 -2.38 -10.39
C PHE A 145 -7.63 -3.33 -9.20
N TRP A 146 -7.77 -2.82 -7.96
CA TRP A 146 -7.72 -3.65 -6.76
C TRP A 146 -8.91 -4.58 -6.64
N GLN A 147 -10.11 -4.15 -7.05
CA GLN A 147 -11.27 -5.02 -7.13
C GLN A 147 -11.01 -6.20 -8.08
N ASP A 148 -10.49 -5.94 -9.28
CA ASP A 148 -10.17 -6.98 -10.27
C ASP A 148 -9.21 -8.03 -9.68
N LEU A 149 -8.09 -7.57 -9.10
CA LEU A 149 -7.08 -8.45 -8.47
C LEU A 149 -7.60 -9.21 -7.25
N ALA A 150 -8.55 -8.64 -6.49
CA ALA A 150 -9.13 -9.28 -5.32
C ALA A 150 -10.19 -10.34 -5.69
N ILE A 151 -11.01 -10.10 -6.73
CA ILE A 151 -12.05 -11.04 -7.18
C ILE A 151 -11.61 -11.93 -8.37
N ARG A 152 -10.37 -11.76 -8.85
CA ARG A 152 -9.76 -12.48 -9.99
C ARG A 152 -10.60 -12.44 -11.26
N LYS A 153 -11.10 -11.24 -11.61
CA LYS A 153 -11.76 -11.02 -12.90
C LYS A 153 -10.76 -11.22 -14.05
N THR A 154 -9.51 -10.78 -13.85
CA THR A 154 -8.38 -11.00 -14.74
C THR A 154 -7.37 -11.94 -14.06
N PRO A 155 -7.49 -13.27 -14.24
CA PRO A 155 -6.58 -14.23 -13.62
C PRO A 155 -5.14 -14.05 -14.10
N ALA A 156 -4.18 -14.46 -13.28
CA ALA A 156 -2.75 -14.54 -13.61
C ALA A 156 -2.37 -15.90 -14.22
N TYR A 157 -3.21 -16.93 -14.04
CA TYR A 157 -3.03 -18.28 -14.58
C TYR A 157 -4.39 -18.89 -14.98
N PRO A 158 -4.48 -19.75 -16.02
CA PRO A 158 -5.75 -20.35 -16.44
C PRO A 158 -6.49 -21.18 -15.39
N ASN A 159 -5.77 -21.70 -14.38
CA ASN A 159 -6.24 -22.72 -13.44
C ASN A 159 -6.08 -22.33 -11.96
N GLU A 160 -6.22 -21.04 -11.61
CA GLU A 160 -5.94 -20.51 -10.26
C GLU A 160 -6.61 -21.29 -9.14
N SER A 161 -7.88 -21.68 -9.30
CA SER A 161 -8.62 -22.47 -8.30
C SER A 161 -7.91 -23.79 -7.96
N ALA A 162 -7.44 -24.52 -8.99
CA ALA A 162 -6.67 -25.76 -8.78
C ALA A 162 -5.29 -25.50 -8.13
N LEU A 163 -4.65 -24.37 -8.44
CA LEU A 163 -3.38 -23.97 -7.81
C LEU A 163 -3.56 -23.60 -6.32
N ILE A 164 -4.67 -22.94 -5.97
CA ILE A 164 -4.99 -22.53 -4.60
C ILE A 164 -5.44 -23.71 -3.73
N HIS A 165 -6.12 -24.70 -4.31
CA HIS A 165 -6.57 -25.91 -3.62
C HIS A 165 -5.59 -27.10 -3.67
N ALA A 166 -4.40 -26.91 -4.25
CA ALA A 166 -3.34 -27.91 -4.22
C ALA A 166 -2.89 -28.22 -2.78
N ALA A 167 -2.56 -29.48 -2.51
CA ALA A 167 -2.15 -29.93 -1.17
C ALA A 167 -0.86 -29.23 -0.68
N GLU A 168 0.04 -28.85 -1.59
CA GLU A 168 1.27 -28.13 -1.31
C GLU A 168 1.31 -26.78 -2.06
N PRO A 169 1.63 -25.64 -1.40
CA PRO A 169 1.67 -24.33 -2.06
C PRO A 169 2.83 -24.19 -3.06
N THR A 170 2.50 -24.14 -4.34
CA THR A 170 3.43 -23.85 -5.45
C THR A 170 3.91 -22.38 -5.44
N LEU A 171 4.89 -22.04 -6.29
CA LEU A 171 5.27 -20.64 -6.49
C LEU A 171 4.11 -19.82 -7.05
N ASP A 172 3.39 -20.36 -8.02
CA ASP A 172 2.26 -19.70 -8.68
C ASP A 172 1.09 -19.44 -7.71
N SER A 173 0.75 -20.40 -6.84
CA SER A 173 -0.30 -20.18 -5.85
C SER A 173 0.10 -19.13 -4.80
N ARG A 174 1.40 -19.02 -4.47
CA ARG A 174 1.92 -17.91 -3.65
C ARG A 174 1.82 -16.56 -4.36
N VAL A 175 2.06 -16.49 -5.67
CA VAL A 175 1.88 -15.25 -6.47
C VAL A 175 0.41 -14.82 -6.45
N VAL A 176 -0.52 -15.73 -6.73
CA VAL A 176 -1.97 -15.45 -6.71
C VAL A 176 -2.42 -15.01 -5.30
N MET A 177 -1.97 -15.68 -4.24
CA MET A 177 -2.24 -15.28 -2.84
C MET A 177 -1.64 -13.92 -2.48
N SER A 178 -0.45 -13.59 -2.96
CA SER A 178 0.21 -12.30 -2.75
C SER A 178 -0.56 -11.16 -3.43
N GLU A 179 -1.00 -11.35 -4.67
CA GLU A 179 -1.84 -10.38 -5.37
C GLU A 179 -3.18 -10.16 -4.64
N MET A 180 -3.89 -11.24 -4.28
CA MET A 180 -5.18 -11.14 -3.57
C MET A 180 -5.05 -10.48 -2.20
N SER A 181 -4.07 -10.88 -1.39
CA SER A 181 -3.90 -10.31 -0.04
C SER A 181 -3.52 -8.83 -0.08
N MET A 182 -2.66 -8.42 -1.02
CA MET A 182 -2.31 -7.02 -1.20
C MET A 182 -3.46 -6.20 -1.80
N ALA A 183 -4.26 -6.77 -2.69
CA ALA A 183 -5.47 -6.13 -3.22
C ALA A 183 -6.51 -5.90 -2.12
N VAL A 184 -6.76 -6.91 -1.27
CA VAL A 184 -7.59 -6.79 -0.07
C VAL A 184 -7.07 -5.71 0.89
N ARG A 185 -5.75 -5.66 1.14
CA ARG A 185 -5.13 -4.60 1.95
C ARG A 185 -5.37 -3.20 1.36
N ASN A 186 -5.19 -3.03 0.05
CA ASN A 186 -5.40 -1.73 -0.61
C ASN A 186 -6.89 -1.35 -0.61
N LEU A 187 -7.82 -2.29 -0.81
CA LEU A 187 -9.26 -2.05 -0.62
C LEU A 187 -9.58 -1.58 0.80
N GLY A 188 -8.89 -2.11 1.83
CA GLY A 188 -9.00 -1.61 3.21
C GLY A 188 -8.53 -0.17 3.38
N LEU A 189 -7.41 0.22 2.76
CA LEU A 189 -6.94 1.61 2.78
C LEU A 189 -7.94 2.56 2.10
N ILE A 190 -8.58 2.11 1.02
CA ILE A 190 -9.57 2.89 0.27
C ILE A 190 -10.92 2.94 1.02
N SER A 191 -11.32 1.90 1.77
CA SER A 191 -12.62 1.83 2.46
C SER A 191 -12.81 2.85 3.58
N TYR A 192 -11.73 3.47 4.08
CA TYR A 192 -11.81 4.66 4.93
C TYR A 192 -12.45 5.89 4.25
N ARG A 193 -12.56 5.89 2.92
CA ARG A 193 -13.00 7.05 2.11
C ARG A 193 -14.08 6.70 1.09
N ASP A 194 -14.07 5.47 0.57
CA ASP A 194 -15.07 4.97 -0.37
C ASP A 194 -15.78 3.71 0.18
N PRO A 195 -17.06 3.82 0.57
CA PRO A 195 -17.87 2.68 1.01
C PRO A 195 -17.96 1.52 0.01
N ALA A 196 -17.77 1.75 -1.30
CA ALA A 196 -17.77 0.70 -2.30
C ALA A 196 -16.64 -0.32 -2.07
N ALA A 197 -15.47 0.15 -1.60
CA ALA A 197 -14.37 -0.74 -1.21
C ALA A 197 -14.77 -1.62 -0.03
N GLY A 198 -15.48 -1.05 0.95
CA GLY A 198 -15.99 -1.77 2.12
C GLY A 198 -16.98 -2.87 1.75
N GLU A 199 -17.91 -2.63 0.83
CA GLU A 199 -18.83 -3.66 0.33
C GLU A 199 -18.13 -4.76 -0.48
N ILE A 200 -17.03 -4.47 -1.17
CA ILE A 200 -16.19 -5.49 -1.82
C ILE A 200 -15.55 -6.41 -0.74
N LEU A 201 -14.92 -5.83 0.28
CA LEU A 201 -14.31 -6.59 1.40
C LEU A 201 -15.34 -7.47 2.12
N LYS A 202 -16.50 -6.89 2.44
CA LYS A 202 -17.65 -7.58 3.04
C LYS A 202 -18.16 -8.72 2.17
N SER A 203 -18.19 -8.54 0.85
CA SER A 203 -18.56 -9.61 -0.08
C SER A 203 -17.52 -10.73 -0.11
N ILE A 204 -16.22 -10.44 -0.08
CA ILE A 204 -15.15 -11.46 0.00
C ILE A 204 -15.29 -12.29 1.29
N ALA A 205 -15.53 -11.62 2.43
CA ALA A 205 -15.68 -12.30 3.72
C ALA A 205 -16.95 -13.18 3.81
N LEU A 206 -18.10 -12.68 3.33
CA LEU A 206 -19.41 -13.35 3.48
C LEU A 206 -19.82 -14.26 2.31
N ARG A 207 -19.37 -13.96 1.09
CA ARG A 207 -19.69 -14.66 -0.16
C ARG A 207 -18.40 -14.91 -0.96
N PRO A 208 -17.48 -15.72 -0.40
CA PRO A 208 -16.22 -16.04 -1.06
C PRO A 208 -16.45 -16.71 -2.42
N LEU A 209 -15.58 -16.41 -3.37
CA LEU A 209 -15.36 -17.27 -4.54
C LEU A 209 -14.59 -18.52 -4.11
N ASP A 210 -14.49 -19.53 -4.97
CA ASP A 210 -13.75 -20.78 -4.70
C ASP A 210 -12.28 -20.52 -4.33
N ILE A 211 -11.62 -19.62 -5.06
CA ILE A 211 -10.30 -19.06 -4.80
C ILE A 211 -10.12 -18.36 -3.43
N HIS A 212 -11.20 -17.91 -2.77
CA HIS A 212 -11.14 -17.11 -1.54
C HIS A 212 -11.09 -18.02 -0.31
N ASN A 213 -9.92 -18.59 -0.05
CA ASN A 213 -9.69 -19.40 1.15
C ASN A 213 -9.87 -18.59 2.45
N THR A 214 -9.95 -19.30 3.59
CA THR A 214 -10.18 -18.72 4.93
C THR A 214 -9.20 -17.60 5.31
N ILE A 215 -7.97 -17.60 4.78
CA ILE A 215 -6.95 -16.59 5.06
C ILE A 215 -7.28 -15.28 4.35
N ILE A 216 -7.62 -15.32 3.04
CA ILE A 216 -8.08 -14.14 2.29
C ILE A 216 -9.35 -13.57 2.91
N ARG A 217 -10.29 -14.44 3.31
CA ARG A 217 -11.51 -14.02 4.01
C ARG A 217 -11.23 -13.37 5.37
N GLN A 218 -10.22 -13.82 6.11
CA GLN A 218 -9.77 -13.16 7.34
C GLN A 218 -9.18 -11.78 7.04
N TYR A 219 -8.27 -11.65 6.07
CA TYR A 219 -7.73 -10.34 5.71
C TYR A 219 -8.81 -9.35 5.28
N ALA A 220 -9.84 -9.81 4.55
CA ALA A 220 -10.95 -8.95 4.14
C ALA A 220 -11.82 -8.52 5.34
N TYR A 221 -12.04 -9.41 6.31
CA TYR A 221 -12.70 -9.08 7.57
C TYR A 221 -11.89 -8.07 8.41
N GLU A 222 -10.58 -8.30 8.61
CA GLU A 222 -9.75 -7.41 9.42
C GLU A 222 -9.64 -6.02 8.80
N ALA A 223 -9.36 -5.94 7.49
CA ALA A 223 -9.30 -4.68 6.74
C ALA A 223 -10.63 -3.89 6.85
N LEU A 224 -11.78 -4.56 6.73
CA LEU A 224 -13.06 -3.90 6.90
C LEU A 224 -13.32 -3.49 8.35
N LYS A 225 -12.96 -4.32 9.33
CA LYS A 225 -13.13 -4.04 10.77
C LYS A 225 -12.30 -2.82 11.21
N GLU A 226 -11.14 -2.61 10.60
CA GLU A 226 -10.27 -1.46 10.82
C GLU A 226 -10.84 -0.15 10.24
N SER A 227 -11.59 -0.22 9.13
CA SER A 227 -12.27 0.96 8.54
C SER A 227 -13.68 1.21 9.08
N ASP A 228 -14.43 0.14 9.37
CA ASP A 228 -15.80 0.14 9.88
C ASP A 228 -15.99 -1.05 10.84
N GLN A 229 -15.84 -0.78 12.14
CA GLN A 229 -16.01 -1.75 13.21
C GLN A 229 -17.45 -2.31 13.26
N VAL A 230 -18.47 -1.55 12.82
CA VAL A 230 -19.86 -2.00 12.81
C VAL A 230 -20.08 -3.01 11.69
N ALA A 231 -19.56 -2.75 10.48
CA ALA A 231 -19.58 -3.73 9.40
C ALA A 231 -18.80 -5.01 9.75
N GLY A 232 -17.66 -4.88 10.43
CA GLY A 232 -16.93 -6.03 11.00
C GLY A 232 -17.80 -6.88 11.95
N MET A 233 -18.49 -6.25 12.91
CA MET A 233 -19.41 -6.96 13.81
C MET A 233 -20.58 -7.62 13.07
N GLN A 234 -21.10 -6.99 12.01
CA GLN A 234 -22.16 -7.57 11.17
C GLN A 234 -21.68 -8.85 10.46
N ILE A 235 -20.43 -8.90 9.97
CA ILE A 235 -19.84 -10.12 9.39
C ILE A 235 -19.86 -11.26 10.40
N VAL A 236 -19.31 -11.07 11.60
CA VAL A 236 -19.23 -12.12 12.63
C VAL A 236 -20.60 -12.65 13.01
N ARG A 237 -21.63 -11.78 13.03
CA ARG A 237 -23.03 -12.18 13.27
C ARG A 237 -23.62 -12.99 12.10
N ALA A 238 -23.39 -12.56 10.86
CA ALA A 238 -23.94 -13.18 9.65
C ALA A 238 -23.31 -14.54 9.27
N LEU A 239 -22.04 -14.77 9.61
CA LEU A 239 -21.38 -16.06 9.36
C LEU A 239 -22.08 -17.21 10.11
N LYS A 240 -22.24 -18.38 9.46
CA LYS A 240 -22.79 -19.59 10.10
C LYS A 240 -21.84 -20.15 11.17
N LYS A 241 -22.37 -20.88 12.16
CA LYS A 241 -21.60 -21.43 13.29
C LYS A 241 -20.47 -22.37 12.87
N ASP A 242 -20.67 -23.08 11.78
CA ASP A 242 -19.76 -24.04 11.17
C ASP A 242 -18.75 -23.43 10.18
N ASP A 243 -18.92 -22.16 9.79
CA ASP A 243 -18.05 -21.48 8.83
C ASP A 243 -16.58 -21.45 9.30
N PRO A 244 -15.61 -21.87 8.46
CA PRO A 244 -14.18 -21.84 8.79
C PRO A 244 -13.66 -20.48 9.27
N LEU A 245 -14.13 -19.36 8.69
CA LEU A 245 -13.75 -18.03 9.13
C LEU A 245 -14.26 -17.76 10.55
N LYS A 246 -15.53 -18.08 10.83
CA LYS A 246 -16.12 -17.82 12.17
C LYS A 246 -15.42 -18.64 13.25
N LYS A 247 -15.08 -19.90 12.97
CA LYS A 247 -14.30 -20.75 13.89
C LYS A 247 -12.94 -20.11 14.24
N ARG A 248 -12.25 -19.57 13.23
CA ARG A 248 -10.95 -18.91 13.38
C ARG A 248 -11.07 -17.62 14.20
N LEU A 249 -11.97 -16.71 13.83
CA LEU A 249 -12.18 -15.45 14.56
C LEU A 249 -12.59 -15.64 16.03
N VAL A 250 -13.36 -16.69 16.34
CA VAL A 250 -13.73 -17.04 17.74
C VAL A 250 -12.58 -17.69 18.51
N SER A 251 -11.66 -18.39 17.82
CA SER A 251 -10.45 -18.93 18.42
C SER A 251 -9.45 -17.82 18.77
N ASP A 252 -9.19 -16.92 17.82
CA ASP A 252 -8.25 -15.81 17.99
C ASP A 252 -8.66 -14.92 19.18
N ALA A 253 -9.96 -14.59 19.30
CA ALA A 253 -10.52 -13.82 20.42
C ALA A 253 -10.48 -14.51 21.80
N ARG A 254 -10.12 -15.81 21.86
CA ARG A 254 -9.87 -16.55 23.11
C ARG A 254 -8.38 -16.63 23.45
N SER A 255 -7.49 -16.44 22.47
CA SER A 255 -6.03 -16.47 22.66
C SER A 255 -5.46 -15.15 23.19
N THR A 256 -6.27 -14.08 23.20
CA THR A 256 -5.90 -12.74 23.68
C THR A 256 -6.50 -12.42 25.06
N LYS A 257 -6.66 -13.44 25.91
CA LYS A 257 -7.18 -13.35 27.28
C LYS A 257 -6.33 -14.21 28.20
#